data_AF-A0A3M1MGZ1-F1
#
_entry.id   AF-A0A3M1MGZ1-F1
#
_cell.length_a   1.000
_cell.length_b   1.000
_cell.length_c   1.000
_cell.angle_alpha   90.00
_cell.angle_beta   90.00
_cell.angle_gamma   90.00
#
_symmetry.space_group_name_H-M   'P 1'
#
loop_
_entity.id
_entity.type
_entity.pdbx_description
1 polymer ?
#
loop_
_entity_poly.entity_id
_entity_poly.type
_entity_poly.pdbx_seq_one_letter_code
_entity_poly.pdbx_strand_id
1 'polypeptide(L)'
;VEGWKTYEQVINPNSDDLLAARGFIGNENTGFKVAFCERDVAIYAAMLLFGLLFALTGRKLPPLPWYLWVLIGIGPIGLDGFSQLISQIPLDAIHRFLPYRESTPLLRTLTGGLFGLTTAWFIFPMVEQAMRDTRALLESKLARLQEN
;
A
#
# COMPACT_ATOMS: atom_id res chain seq x y z
N VAL A 1 -6.03 23.94 -17.53
CA VAL A 1 -6.97 22.82 -17.41
C VAL A 1 -8.28 23.40 -16.88
N GLU A 2 -9.30 23.52 -17.72
CA GLU A 2 -10.60 24.07 -17.29
C GLU A 2 -11.19 23.21 -16.16
N GLY A 3 -11.62 23.86 -15.07
CA GLY A 3 -12.35 23.22 -13.97
C GLY A 3 -11.56 22.94 -12.67
N TRP A 4 -10.23 23.10 -12.66
CA TRP A 4 -9.41 22.88 -11.47
C TRP A 4 -9.02 24.20 -10.81
N LYS A 5 -9.36 24.38 -9.54
CA LYS A 5 -8.92 25.52 -8.73
C LYS A 5 -7.64 25.14 -7.97
N THR A 6 -6.64 26.01 -7.97
CA THR A 6 -5.43 25.79 -7.17
C THR A 6 -5.72 26.00 -5.68
N TYR A 7 -4.83 25.50 -4.82
CA TYR A 7 -4.96 25.65 -3.35
C TYR A 7 -5.13 27.13 -2.96
N GLU A 8 -4.35 28.01 -3.60
CA GLU A 8 -4.36 29.46 -3.38
C GLU A 8 -5.70 30.09 -3.77
N GLN A 9 -6.33 29.56 -4.82
CA GLN A 9 -7.65 30.01 -5.29
C GLN A 9 -8.80 29.57 -4.39
N VAL A 10 -8.60 28.55 -3.54
CA VAL A 10 -9.66 27.99 -2.67
C VAL A 10 -9.54 28.46 -1.22
N ILE A 11 -8.33 28.69 -0.72
CA ILE A 11 -8.10 28.87 0.73
C ILE A 11 -7.60 30.29 1.08
N ASN A 12 -6.59 30.83 0.38
CA ASN A 12 -6.09 32.21 0.57
C ASN A 12 -5.02 32.57 -0.49
N PRO A 13 -4.98 33.81 -1.04
CA PRO A 13 -3.94 34.26 -1.98
C PRO A 13 -2.51 34.32 -1.41
N ASN A 14 -2.32 34.36 -0.08
CA ASN A 14 -0.98 34.36 0.53
C ASN A 14 -0.44 32.92 0.60
N SER A 15 0.03 32.44 -0.55
CA SER A 15 0.56 31.10 -0.84
C SER A 15 1.79 30.68 -0.04
N ASP A 16 2.42 31.59 0.69
CA ASP A 16 3.74 31.37 1.28
C ASP A 16 3.68 30.87 2.73
N ASP A 17 2.49 30.84 3.34
CA ASP A 17 2.33 30.37 4.72
C ASP A 17 2.07 28.87 4.81
N LEU A 18 3.17 28.09 4.72
CA LEU A 18 3.16 26.64 4.92
C LEU A 18 2.56 26.22 6.28
N LEU A 19 2.59 27.09 7.30
CA LEU A 19 2.03 26.78 8.62
C LEU A 19 0.50 26.87 8.57
N ALA A 20 -0.06 27.87 7.89
CA ALA A 20 -1.50 27.95 7.63
C ALA A 20 -1.99 26.74 6.82
N ALA A 21 -1.23 26.31 5.81
CA ALA A 21 -1.55 25.12 5.02
C ALA A 21 -1.57 23.81 5.82
N ARG A 22 -0.72 23.70 6.85
CA ARG A 22 -0.73 22.56 7.78
C ARG A 22 -2.00 22.55 8.65
N GLY A 23 -2.42 23.71 9.16
CA GLY A 23 -3.59 23.87 10.02
C GLY A 23 -4.94 23.70 9.31
N PHE A 24 -4.97 23.83 7.98
CA PHE A 24 -6.19 23.64 7.20
C PHE A 24 -6.65 22.17 7.23
N ILE A 25 -7.79 21.86 7.85
CA ILE A 25 -8.32 20.48 7.95
C ILE A 25 -9.06 20.07 6.66
N GLY A 26 -9.70 21.01 5.98
CA GLY A 26 -10.58 20.74 4.83
C GLY A 26 -11.91 21.47 4.93
N ASN A 27 -12.70 21.40 3.86
CA ASN A 27 -14.07 21.93 3.80
C ASN A 27 -14.93 21.07 2.86
N GLU A 28 -16.23 21.36 2.77
CA GLU A 28 -17.17 20.61 1.93
C GLU A 28 -16.81 20.64 0.42
N ASN A 29 -16.09 21.65 -0.04
CA ASN A 29 -15.70 21.81 -1.44
C ASN A 29 -14.39 21.07 -1.80
N THR A 30 -13.43 20.96 -0.87
CA THR A 30 -12.13 20.30 -1.08
C THR A 30 -12.04 18.90 -0.47
N GLY A 31 -13.01 18.53 0.37
CA GLY A 31 -12.92 17.37 1.25
C GLY A 31 -12.06 17.65 2.50
N PHE A 32 -12.03 16.66 3.38
CA PHE A 32 -11.30 16.68 4.64
C PHE A 32 -10.03 15.85 4.56
N LYS A 33 -8.95 16.34 5.18
CA LYS A 33 -7.70 15.62 5.35
C LYS A 33 -7.94 14.38 6.21
N VAL A 34 -7.37 13.26 5.77
CA VAL A 34 -7.38 11.99 6.50
C VAL A 34 -5.94 11.70 6.95
N ALA A 35 -5.78 11.05 8.11
CA ALA A 35 -4.45 10.74 8.65
C ALA A 35 -3.67 9.72 7.80
N PHE A 36 -4.35 8.92 6.99
CA PHE A 36 -3.76 7.92 6.10
C PHE A 36 -3.88 8.35 4.65
N CYS A 37 -2.88 7.98 3.84
CA CYS A 37 -2.98 8.18 2.40
C CYS A 37 -3.96 7.17 1.79
N GLU A 38 -4.54 7.54 0.65
CA GLU A 38 -5.42 6.66 -0.12
C GLU A 38 -4.76 5.33 -0.50
N ARG A 39 -3.43 5.33 -0.67
CA ARG A 39 -2.64 4.12 -0.95
C ARG A 39 -2.60 3.20 0.27
N ASP A 40 -2.34 3.72 1.47
CA ASP A 40 -2.29 2.90 2.71
C ASP A 40 -3.65 2.27 3.00
N VAL A 41 -4.72 3.05 2.86
CA VAL A 41 -6.09 2.55 3.03
C VAL A 41 -6.37 1.42 2.05
N ALA A 42 -5.96 1.56 0.78
CA ALA A 42 -6.12 0.50 -0.22
C ALA A 42 -5.31 -0.77 0.12
N ILE A 43 -4.07 -0.62 0.58
CA ILE A 43 -3.21 -1.74 0.98
C ILE A 43 -3.87 -2.53 2.12
N TYR A 44 -4.21 -1.87 3.22
CA TYR A 44 -4.76 -2.54 4.39
C TYR A 44 -6.15 -3.11 4.15
N ALA A 45 -7.00 -2.42 3.38
CA ALA A 45 -8.29 -2.95 2.98
C ALA A 45 -8.14 -4.22 2.13
N ALA A 46 -7.23 -4.24 1.15
CA ALA A 46 -6.97 -5.41 0.33
C ALA A 46 -6.39 -6.59 1.14
N MET A 47 -5.48 -6.33 2.07
CA MET A 47 -4.94 -7.34 2.99
C MET A 47 -6.04 -7.93 3.88
N LEU A 48 -6.93 -7.09 4.42
CA LEU A 48 -8.07 -7.54 5.22
C LEU A 48 -9.01 -8.42 4.40
N LEU A 49 -9.37 -7.98 3.20
CA LEU A 49 -10.25 -8.75 2.30
C LEU A 49 -9.65 -10.11 1.95
N PHE A 50 -8.35 -10.16 1.62
CA PHE A 50 -7.68 -11.43 1.38
C PHE A 50 -7.64 -12.29 2.64
N GLY A 51 -7.36 -11.72 3.80
CA GLY A 51 -7.34 -12.44 5.08
C GLY A 51 -8.68 -13.10 5.40
N LEU A 52 -9.78 -12.38 5.20
CA LEU A 52 -11.14 -12.92 5.34
C LEU A 52 -11.38 -14.05 4.34
N LEU A 53 -11.02 -13.86 3.06
CA LEU A 53 -11.14 -14.90 2.03
C LEU A 53 -10.28 -16.14 2.35
N PHE A 54 -9.05 -15.95 2.83
CA PHE A 54 -8.15 -17.02 3.25
C PHE A 54 -8.71 -17.78 4.45
N ALA A 55 -9.30 -17.09 5.42
CA ALA A 55 -9.98 -17.72 6.55
C ALA A 55 -11.21 -18.53 6.09
N LEU A 56 -12.04 -17.97 5.21
CA LEU A 56 -13.25 -18.63 4.67
C LEU A 56 -12.94 -19.87 3.84
N THR A 57 -11.81 -19.91 3.15
CA THR A 57 -11.33 -21.11 2.42
C THR A 57 -10.74 -22.19 3.33
N GLY A 58 -10.78 -21.99 4.65
CA GLY A 58 -10.19 -22.90 5.63
C GLY A 58 -8.66 -22.91 5.60
N ARG A 59 -8.04 -21.78 5.19
CA ARG A 59 -6.58 -21.61 5.08
C ARG A 59 -5.91 -22.64 4.16
N LYS A 60 -6.59 -22.97 3.06
CA LYS A 60 -6.14 -23.99 2.09
C LYS A 60 -5.52 -23.39 0.82
N LEU A 61 -5.61 -22.08 0.63
CA LEU A 61 -5.02 -21.45 -0.56
C LEU A 61 -3.50 -21.60 -0.53
N PRO A 62 -2.88 -22.00 -1.65
CA PRO A 62 -1.43 -22.06 -1.74
C PRO A 62 -0.82 -20.65 -1.77
N PRO A 63 0.44 -20.49 -1.32
CA PRO A 63 1.16 -19.24 -1.45
C PRO A 63 1.30 -18.85 -2.92
N LEU A 64 1.16 -17.55 -3.18
CA LEU A 64 1.42 -17.00 -4.52
C LEU A 64 2.90 -17.27 -4.90
N PRO A 65 3.23 -17.67 -6.13
CA PRO A 65 4.62 -17.75 -6.57
C PRO A 65 5.31 -16.37 -6.45
N TRP A 66 6.55 -16.36 -5.95
CA TRP A 66 7.27 -15.12 -5.64
C TRP A 66 7.39 -14.16 -6.84
N TYR A 67 7.55 -14.70 -8.06
CA TYR A 67 7.67 -13.89 -9.26
C TYR A 67 6.35 -13.19 -9.64
N LEU A 68 5.19 -13.79 -9.36
CA LEU A 68 3.89 -13.15 -9.56
C LEU A 68 3.66 -12.04 -8.53
N TRP A 69 4.06 -12.27 -7.29
CA TRP A 69 4.02 -11.23 -6.26
C TRP A 69 4.90 -10.02 -6.63
N VAL A 70 6.13 -10.27 -7.11
CA VAL A 70 7.01 -9.19 -7.57
C VAL A 70 6.41 -8.48 -8.79
N LEU A 71 5.94 -9.21 -9.79
CA LEU A 71 5.46 -8.63 -11.04
C LEU A 71 4.15 -7.85 -10.88
N ILE A 72 3.19 -8.38 -10.11
CA ILE A 72 1.82 -7.84 -10.00
C ILE A 72 1.67 -6.92 -8.78
N GLY A 73 2.36 -7.25 -7.68
CA GLY A 73 2.32 -6.47 -6.44
C GLY A 73 3.35 -5.35 -6.44
N ILE A 74 4.64 -5.73 -6.41
CA ILE A 74 5.76 -4.78 -6.24
C ILE A 74 5.97 -3.93 -7.50
N GLY A 75 5.87 -4.51 -8.69
CA GLY A 75 6.12 -3.83 -9.95
C GLY A 75 5.29 -2.54 -10.11
N PRO A 76 3.96 -2.59 -10.06
CA PRO A 76 3.12 -1.42 -10.28
C PRO A 76 3.27 -0.34 -9.20
N ILE A 77 3.27 -0.73 -7.92
CA ILE A 77 3.42 0.23 -6.81
C ILE A 77 4.82 0.84 -6.76
N GLY A 78 5.84 0.05 -7.14
CA GLY A 78 7.22 0.49 -7.25
C GLY A 78 7.38 1.48 -8.39
N LEU A 79 6.89 1.18 -9.58
CA LEU A 79 6.94 2.10 -10.72
C LEU A 79 6.19 3.40 -10.44
N ASP A 80 5.00 3.33 -9.86
CA ASP A 80 4.22 4.53 -9.54
C ASP A 80 4.86 5.36 -8.42
N GLY A 81 5.25 4.73 -7.31
CA GLY A 81 5.89 5.41 -6.18
C GLY A 81 7.27 5.97 -6.51
N PHE A 82 8.07 5.22 -7.27
CA PHE A 82 9.42 5.63 -7.66
C PHE A 82 9.40 6.75 -8.69
N SER A 83 8.53 6.67 -9.70
CA SER A 83 8.36 7.77 -10.66
C SER A 83 7.86 9.04 -9.99
N GLN A 84 6.92 8.94 -9.05
CA GLN A 84 6.48 10.09 -8.25
C GLN A 84 7.64 10.67 -7.43
N LEU A 85 8.34 9.85 -6.63
CA LEU A 85 9.42 10.31 -5.75
C LEU A 85 10.57 10.97 -6.54
N ILE A 86 11.00 10.36 -7.65
CA ILE A 86 12.09 10.91 -8.46
C ILE A 86 11.67 12.21 -9.15
N SER A 87 10.43 12.30 -9.63
CA SER A 87 9.94 13.51 -10.31
C SER A 87 9.86 14.75 -9.41
N GLN A 88 9.89 14.56 -8.09
CA GLN A 88 9.83 15.63 -7.09
C GLN A 88 11.22 16.10 -6.61
N ILE A 89 12.30 15.44 -7.05
CA ILE A 89 13.66 15.83 -6.66
C ILE A 89 14.05 17.10 -7.41
N PRO A 90 14.48 18.19 -6.73
CA PRO A 90 14.80 19.47 -7.35
C PRO A 90 16.15 19.44 -8.10
N LEU A 91 16.26 18.60 -9.12
CA LEU A 91 17.43 18.46 -9.99
C LEU A 91 17.01 18.67 -11.44
N ASP A 92 17.51 19.73 -12.07
CA ASP A 92 17.17 20.09 -13.46
C ASP A 92 17.48 18.97 -14.47
N ALA A 93 18.53 18.18 -14.19
CA ALA A 93 18.88 17.02 -15.01
C ALA A 93 17.78 15.94 -15.01
N ILE A 94 17.08 15.75 -13.89
CA ILE A 94 15.99 14.77 -13.76
C ILE A 94 14.73 15.29 -14.43
N HIS A 95 14.38 16.57 -14.19
CA HIS A 95 13.17 17.18 -14.75
C HIS A 95 13.15 17.22 -16.29
N ARG A 96 14.32 17.16 -16.94
CA ARG A 96 14.41 17.03 -18.41
C ARG A 96 13.93 15.67 -18.93
N PHE A 97 14.10 14.60 -18.16
CA PHE A 97 13.70 13.24 -18.55
C PHE A 97 12.39 12.80 -17.90
N LEU A 98 12.08 13.31 -16.70
CA LEU A 98 10.89 12.99 -15.95
C LEU A 98 10.25 14.27 -15.41
N PRO A 99 9.22 14.81 -16.09
CA PRO A 99 8.49 15.97 -15.62
C PRO A 99 7.87 15.72 -14.25
N TYR A 100 7.67 16.81 -13.49
CA TYR A 100 6.97 16.76 -12.21
C TYR A 100 5.63 16.04 -12.36
N ARG A 101 5.43 14.96 -11.59
CA ARG A 101 4.27 14.10 -11.68
C ARG A 101 3.77 13.72 -10.29
N GLU A 102 2.50 14.01 -10.05
CA GLU A 102 1.75 13.43 -8.94
C GLU A 102 0.97 12.20 -9.40
N SER A 103 0.95 11.15 -8.58
CA SER A 103 0.13 9.98 -8.86
C SER A 103 -1.35 10.29 -8.63
N THR A 104 -2.21 9.79 -9.52
CA THR A 104 -3.65 10.06 -9.47
C THR A 104 -4.33 9.21 -8.38
N PRO A 105 -5.45 9.66 -7.79
CA PRO A 105 -6.16 8.90 -6.77
C PRO A 105 -6.46 7.46 -7.20
N LEU A 106 -6.91 7.28 -8.45
CA LEU A 106 -7.21 5.96 -9.02
C LEU A 106 -5.97 5.06 -9.05
N LEU A 107 -4.83 5.58 -9.51
CA LEU A 107 -3.60 4.80 -9.64
C LEU A 107 -3.02 4.42 -8.27
N ARG A 108 -3.12 5.32 -7.29
CA ARG A 108 -2.68 5.07 -5.91
C ARG A 108 -3.53 4.00 -5.24
N THR A 109 -4.85 4.02 -5.44
CA THR A 109 -5.75 2.97 -4.94
C THR A 109 -5.51 1.63 -5.65
N LEU A 110 -5.34 1.62 -6.98
CA LEU A 110 -5.13 0.40 -7.75
C LEU A 110 -3.80 -0.28 -7.40
N THR A 111 -2.70 0.47 -7.45
CA THR A 111 -1.36 -0.08 -7.17
C THR A 111 -1.23 -0.49 -5.69
N GLY A 112 -1.78 0.29 -4.77
CA GLY A 112 -1.86 -0.06 -3.35
C GLY A 112 -2.69 -1.33 -3.11
N GLY A 113 -3.88 -1.41 -3.71
CA GLY A 113 -4.76 -2.58 -3.57
C GLY A 113 -4.14 -3.86 -4.15
N LEU A 114 -3.52 -3.79 -5.34
CA LEU A 114 -2.80 -4.92 -5.94
C LEU A 114 -1.65 -5.38 -5.05
N PHE A 115 -0.84 -4.44 -4.54
CA PHE A 115 0.24 -4.75 -3.62
C PHE A 115 -0.25 -5.39 -2.33
N GLY A 116 -1.30 -4.83 -1.69
CA GLY A 116 -1.87 -5.37 -0.47
C GLY A 116 -2.44 -6.78 -0.66
N LEU A 117 -3.23 -7.00 -1.72
CA LEU A 117 -3.83 -8.30 -2.05
C LEU A 117 -2.76 -9.36 -2.31
N THR A 118 -1.81 -9.08 -3.21
CA THR A 118 -0.78 -10.05 -3.59
C THR A 118 0.20 -10.33 -2.46
N THR A 119 0.50 -9.34 -1.62
CA THR A 119 1.35 -9.52 -0.44
C THR A 119 0.65 -10.39 0.61
N ALA A 120 -0.64 -10.16 0.88
CA ALA A 120 -1.39 -11.02 1.79
C ALA A 120 -1.50 -12.46 1.25
N TRP A 121 -1.72 -12.63 -0.06
CA TRP A 121 -1.73 -13.95 -0.71
C TRP A 121 -0.36 -14.63 -0.68
N PHE A 122 0.72 -13.89 -0.83
CA PHE A 122 2.05 -14.45 -0.69
C PHE A 122 2.33 -14.90 0.76
N ILE A 123 2.11 -14.01 1.73
CA ILE A 123 2.59 -14.18 3.11
C ILE A 123 1.68 -15.09 3.94
N PHE A 124 0.35 -14.95 3.87
CA PHE A 124 -0.53 -15.65 4.82
C PHE A 124 -0.48 -17.18 4.69
N PRO A 125 -0.51 -17.78 3.48
CA PRO A 125 -0.32 -19.21 3.33
C PRO A 125 1.07 -19.69 3.77
N MET A 126 2.10 -18.90 3.48
CA MET A 126 3.49 -19.23 3.86
C MET A 126 3.64 -19.25 5.38
N VAL A 127 3.06 -18.27 6.09
CA VAL A 127 3.04 -18.23 7.56
C VAL A 127 2.23 -19.41 8.13
N GLU A 128 1.05 -19.70 7.58
CA GLU A 128 0.24 -20.85 8.02
C GLU A 128 1.01 -22.17 7.88
N GLN A 129 1.73 -22.37 6.77
CA GLN A 129 2.56 -23.55 6.57
C GLN A 129 3.69 -23.63 7.61
N ALA A 130 4.43 -22.54 7.83
CA ALA A 130 5.50 -22.50 8.83
C ALA A 130 4.99 -22.77 10.25
N MET A 131 3.79 -22.27 10.60
CA MET A 131 3.16 -22.54 11.89
C MET A 131 2.73 -23.99 12.04
N ARG A 132 2.22 -24.64 10.98
CA ARG A 132 1.89 -26.07 10.99
C ARG A 132 3.12 -26.94 11.19
N ASP A 133 4.21 -26.62 10.49
CA ASP A 133 5.48 -27.36 10.62
C ASP A 133 6.06 -27.22 12.03
N THR A 134 6.02 -26.00 12.58
CA THR A 134 6.46 -25.72 13.96
C THR A 134 5.63 -26.50 14.97
N ARG A 135 4.30 -26.55 14.78
CA ARG A 135 3.39 -27.31 15.64
C ARG A 135 3.71 -28.81 15.61
N ALA A 136 3.85 -29.40 14.42
CA ALA A 136 4.16 -30.82 14.28
C ALA A 136 5.50 -31.18 14.93
N LEU A 137 6.52 -30.31 14.79
CA LEU A 137 7.80 -30.48 15.44
C LEU A 137 7.67 -30.49 16.97
N LEU A 138 6.93 -29.53 17.53
CA LEU A 138 6.71 -29.43 18.98
C LEU A 138 5.93 -30.63 19.53
N GLU A 139 4.88 -31.07 18.83
CA GLU A 139 4.11 -32.26 19.20
C GLU A 139 5.01 -33.50 19.25
N SER A 140 5.92 -33.68 18.29
CA SER A 140 6.88 -34.80 18.29
C SER A 140 7.87 -34.76 19.46
N LYS A 141 8.32 -33.56 19.85
CA LYS A 141 9.25 -33.37 20.98
C LYS A 141 8.55 -33.65 22.31
N LEU A 142 7.31 -33.20 22.46
CA LEU A 142 6.50 -33.44 23.65
C LEU A 142 6.23 -34.93 23.85
N ALA A 143 5.86 -35.65 22.80
CA ALA A 143 5.62 -37.10 22.87
C ALA A 143 6.86 -37.86 23.37
N ARG A 144 8.06 -37.53 22.86
CA ARG A 144 9.33 -38.15 23.29
C ARG A 144 9.72 -37.86 24.74
N LEU A 145 9.28 -36.73 25.29
CA LEU A 145 9.51 -36.40 26.70
C LEU A 145 8.55 -37.14 27.64
N GLN A 146 7.37 -37.52 27.14
CA GLN A 146 6.40 -38.29 27.91
C GLN A 146 6.71 -39.80 27.95
N GLU A 147 7.51 -40.29 26.99
CA GLU A 147 7.97 -41.67 26.91
C GLU A 147 9.23 -41.98 27.75
N ASN A 148 9.93 -40.94 28.22
CA ASN A 148 11.12 -41.05 29.10
C ASN A 148 10.75 -40.73 30.56
#